data_AF-A0A7C7NGY3-F1
#
_entry.id   AF-A0A7C7NGY3-F1
#
_cell.length_a   1.000
_cell.length_b   1.000
_cell.length_c   1.000
_cell.angle_alpha   90.00
_cell.angle_beta   90.00
_cell.angle_gamma   90.00
#
_symmetry.space_group_name_H-M   'P 1'
#
loop_
_entity.id
_entity.type
_entity.pdbx_description
1 polymer ?
#
loop_
_entity_poly.entity_id
_entity_poly.type
_entity_poly.pdbx_seq_one_letter_code
_entity_poly.pdbx_strand_id
1 'polypeptide(L)' 'MRNFPIAPEALPFVLLLGALGTGAWFLDLQIASLILTILAGWVVWFFRNPTRAIPDDPRSIVAGE' A
#
# COMPACT_ATOMS: atom_id res chain seq x y z
N MET A 1 -18.62 -6.99 -1.62
CA MET A 1 -17.71 -6.48 -2.67
C MET A 1 -16.32 -7.02 -2.33
N ARG A 2 -15.64 -7.54 -3.35
CA ARG A 2 -14.54 -8.50 -3.30
C ARG A 2 -13.41 -8.06 -2.36
N ASN A 3 -12.95 -8.97 -1.48
CA ASN A 3 -11.78 -8.85 -0.60
C ASN A 3 -10.53 -8.46 -1.41
N PHE A 4 -10.38 -7.18 -1.75
CA PHE A 4 -9.15 -6.67 -2.34
C PHE A 4 -8.14 -6.48 -1.21
N PRO A 5 -6.97 -7.13 -1.27
CA PRO A 5 -5.97 -7.06 -0.19
C PRO A 5 -5.38 -5.65 -0.03
N ILE A 6 -5.56 -4.79 -1.04
CA ILE A 6 -5.01 -3.43 -1.10
C ILE A 6 -6.15 -2.50 -1.51
N ALA A 7 -6.24 -1.34 -0.84
CA ALA A 7 -7.18 -0.29 -1.22
C ALA A 7 -6.95 0.14 -2.69
N PRO A 8 -8.01 0.29 -3.50
CA PRO A 8 -7.87 0.71 -4.91
C PRO A 8 -7.19 2.08 -5.06
N GLU A 9 -7.25 2.92 -4.03
CA GLU A 9 -6.56 4.21 -3.94
C GLU A 9 -5.03 4.08 -3.95
N ALA A 10 -4.48 2.93 -3.56
CA ALA A 10 -3.04 2.68 -3.57
C ALA A 10 -2.49 2.43 -4.99
N LEU A 11 -3.34 1.95 -5.89
CA LEU A 11 -2.97 1.51 -7.24
C LEU A 11 -2.18 2.56 -8.03
N PRO A 12 -2.61 3.84 -8.13
CA PRO A 12 -1.85 4.86 -8.86
C PRO A 12 -0.45 5.09 -8.27
N PHE A 13 -0.30 5.03 -6.94
CA PHE A 13 1.00 5.23 -6.29
C PHE A 13 1.94 4.05 -6.52
N VAL A 14 1.43 2.82 -6.40
CA VAL A 14 2.21 1.60 -6.65
C VAL A 14 2.65 1.53 -8.11
N LEU A 15 1.77 1.86 -9.05
CA LEU A 15 2.09 1.88 -10.48
C LEU A 15 3.14 2.96 -10.81
N LEU A 16 2.99 4.16 -10.26
CA LEU A 16 3.97 5.24 -10.47
C LEU A 16 5.34 4.86 -9.92
N LEU A 17 5.42 4.38 -8.68
CA LEU A 17 6.68 4.00 -8.05
C LEU A 17 7.32 2.80 -8.73
N GLY A 18 6.51 1.82 -9.16
CA GLY A 18 6.99 0.68 -9.93
C GLY A 18 7.56 1.09 -11.29
N ALA A 19 6.90 2.02 -11.99
CA ALA A 19 7.37 2.56 -13.26
C ALA A 19 8.68 3.34 -13.09
N LEU A 20 8.77 4.21 -12.07
CA LEU A 20 9.98 4.96 -11.77
C LEU A 20 11.13 4.04 -11.35
N GLY A 21 10.86 3.03 -10.52
CA GLY A 21 11.87 2.05 -10.09
C GLY A 21 12.42 1.26 -11.29
N THR A 22 11.53 0.81 -12.17
CA THR A 22 11.91 0.12 -13.41
C THR A 22 12.73 1.05 -14.32
N GLY A 23 12.32 2.31 -14.48
CA GLY A 23 13.07 3.31 -15.25
C GLY A 23 14.47 3.57 -14.67
N ALA A 24 14.59 3.68 -13.35
CA ALA A 24 15.87 3.85 -12.68
C ALA A 24 16.80 2.64 -12.88
N TRP A 25 16.25 1.42 -12.92
CA TRP A 25 17.01 0.20 -13.25
C TRP A 25 17.63 0.26 -14.65
N PHE A 26 16.85 0.70 -15.66
CA PHE A 26 17.36 0.85 -17.04
C PHE A 26 18.44 1.93 -17.19
N LEU A 27 18.47 2.91 -16.28
CA LEU A 27 19.47 3.98 -16.24
C LEU A 27 20.70 3.64 -15.38
N ASP A 28 20.83 2.39 -14.92
CA ASP A 28 21.87 1.91 -14.00
C ASP A 28 21.89 2.64 -12.63
N LEU A 29 20.79 3.30 -12.27
CA LEU A 29 20.63 3.99 -10.98
C LEU A 29 20.17 2.99 -9.91
N GLN A 30 21.03 2.01 -9.61
CA GLN A 30 20.69 0.86 -8.74
C GLN A 30 20.18 1.29 -7.35
N ILE A 31 20.81 2.29 -6.73
CA ILE A 31 20.40 2.81 -5.42
C ILE A 31 19.01 3.46 -5.51
N ALA A 32 18.75 4.26 -6.53
CA ALA A 32 17.45 4.90 -6.73
C ALA A 32 16.36 3.86 -7.01
N SER A 33 16.65 2.88 -7.86
CA SER A 33 15.74 1.76 -8.14
C SER A 33 15.39 0.98 -6.88
N LEU A 34 16.37 0.70 -6.02
CA LEU A 34 16.15 0.01 -4.75
C LEU A 34 15.23 0.83 -3.83
N ILE A 35 15.51 2.12 -3.66
CA ILE A 35 14.70 3.02 -2.83
C ILE A 35 13.25 3.08 -3.34
N LEU A 36 13.06 3.25 -4.65
CA LEU A 36 11.73 3.32 -5.28
C LEU A 36 10.95 2.01 -5.12
N THR A 37 11.63 0.88 -5.24
CA THR A 37 11.01 -0.45 -5.06
C THR A 37 10.61 -0.68 -3.60
N ILE A 38 11.45 -0.30 -2.64
CA ILE A 38 11.14 -0.36 -1.20
C ILE A 38 9.93 0.53 -0.90
N LEU A 39 9.89 1.74 -1.45
CA LEU A 39 8.79 2.68 -1.25
C LEU A 39 7.48 2.13 -1.83
N ALA A 40 7.51 1.51 -3.01
CA ALA A 40 6.34 0.84 -3.59
C ALA A 40 5.81 -0.28 -2.67
N GLY A 41 6.70 -1.10 -2.12
CA GLY A 41 6.34 -2.13 -1.13
C GLY A 41 5.75 -1.55 0.15
N TRP A 42 6.29 -0.42 0.63
CA TRP A 42 5.76 0.28 1.79
C TRP A 42 4.35 0.84 1.54
N VAL A 43 4.08 1.40 0.36
CA VAL A 43 2.73 1.86 -0.04
C VAL A 43 1.75 0.69 -0.06
N VAL A 44 2.12 -0.45 -0.65
CA VAL A 44 1.29 -1.67 -0.63
C VAL A 44 0.96 -2.09 0.80
N TRP A 45 1.95 -2.05 1.69
CA TRP A 45 1.77 -2.41 3.10
C TRP A 45 0.92 -1.38 3.85
N PHE A 46 1.08 -0.09 3.58
CA PHE A 46 0.33 0.98 4.23
C PHE A 46 -1.16 0.95 3.88
N PHE A 47 -1.46 0.74 2.59
CA PHE A 47 -2.83 0.65 2.08
C PHE A 47 -3.42 -0.76 2.14
N ARG A 48 -2.73 -1.71 2.79
CA ARG A 48 -3.31 -3.04 3.05
C ARG A 48 -4.59 -2.86 3.85
N ASN A 49 -5.67 -3.48 3.42
CA ASN A 49 -6.94 -3.38 4.14
C ASN A 49 -7.08 -4.60 5.07
N PRO A 50 -6.80 -4.48 6.38
CA PRO A 50 -7.08 -5.57 7.29
C PRO A 50 -8.59 -5.76 7.38
N THR A 51 -9.07 -6.99 7.19
CA THR A 51 -10.47 -7.35 7.49
C THR A 51 -10.77 -6.93 8.93
N ARG A 52 -11.50 -5.82 9.11
CA ARG A 52 -11.97 -5.39 10.42
C ARG A 52 -13.12 -6.30 10.82
N ALA A 53 -12.86 -7.27 11.70
CA ALA A 53 -13.92 -7.95 12.42
C ALA A 53 -14.50 -6.94 13.42
N ILE A 54 -15.63 -6.33 13.08
CA ILE A 54 -16.39 -5.52 14.03
C ILE A 54 -17.06 -6.52 14.99
N PRO A 55 -16.81 -6.44 16.31
CA PRO A 55 -17.55 -7.26 17.27
C PRO A 55 -19.04 -6.89 17.20
N ASP A 56 -19.93 -7.88 17.07
CA ASP A 56 -21.39 -7.71 17.04
C ASP A 56 -22.00 -7.20 18.37
N ASP A 57 -21.19 -6.72 19.32
CA ASP A 57 -21.68 -6.24 20.61
C ASP A 57 -22.22 -4.80 20.49
N PRO A 58 -23.52 -4.55 20.73
CA PRO A 58 -24.12 -3.21 20.67
C PRO A 58 -23.56 -2.22 21.72
N ARG A 59 -22.68 -2.65 22.66
CA ARG A 59 -21.96 -1.77 23.60
C ARG A 59 -20.55 -1.38 23.14
N SER A 60 -20.10 -1.87 21.99
CA SER A 60 -18.79 -1.54 21.40
C SER A 60 -18.80 -0.16 20.72
N ILE A 61 -18.99 0.91 21.50
CA ILE A 61 -18.57 2.26 21.12
C ILE A 61 -17.08 2.37 21.40
N VAL A 62 -16.26 2.26 20.35
CA VAL A 62 -14.85 2.64 20.42
C VAL A 62 -14.81 4.16 20.54
N ALA A 63 -14.46 4.66 21.72
CA ALA A 63 -14.19 6.08 21.94
C ALA A 63 -13.02 6.51 21.05
N GLY A 64 -13.29 7.42 20.12
CA GLY A 64 -12.26 8.19 19.43
C GLY A 64 -11.84 9.35 20.33
N GLU A 65 -10.54 9.50 20.51
CA GLU A 65 -9.86 10.70 21.02
C GLU A 65 -10.04 11.92 20.11
#